data_AF-A0A7W5S508-F1
#
_entry.id   AF-A0A7W5S508-F1
#
_cell.length_a   1.000
_cell.length_b   1.000
_cell.length_c   1.000
_cell.angle_alpha   90.00
_cell.angle_beta   90.00
_cell.angle_gamma   90.00
#
_symmetry.space_group_name_H-M   'P 1'
#
loop_
_entity.id
_entity.type
_entity.pdbx_description
1 polymer ?
#
loop_
_entity_poly.entity_id
_entity_poly.type
_entity_poly.pdbx_seq_one_letter_code
_entity_poly.pdbx_strand_id
1 'polypeptide(L)' 'MRFHGEGTKRLHHPVLGAMELGYSGFAVDGRPDLGMIVYNPVDPDMADRIRAILAG' A
#
# COMPACT_ATOMS: atom_id res chain seq x y z
N MET A 1 15.09 1.78 15.91
CA MET A 1 13.62 1.60 15.92
C MET A 1 13.30 0.62 14.80
N ARG A 2 12.75 -0.56 15.11
CA ARG A 2 12.40 -1.56 14.08
C ARG A 2 11.00 -1.21 13.54
N PHE A 3 10.93 -0.57 12.38
CA PHE A 3 9.66 -0.38 11.65
C PHE A 3 9.27 -1.71 11.01
N HIS A 4 8.57 -2.56 11.76
CA HIS A 4 7.94 -3.77 11.25
C HIS A 4 6.46 -3.68 11.58
N GLY A 5 5.64 -3.41 10.58
CA GLY A 5 4.19 -3.40 10.70
C GLY A 5 3.59 -4.03 9.46
N GLU A 6 2.65 -4.94 9.63
CA GLU A 6 1.94 -5.59 8.54
C GLU A 6 0.43 -5.68 8.82
N GLY A 7 -0.35 -5.89 7.78
CA GLY A 7 -1.78 -6.17 7.90
C GLY A 7 -2.57 -5.69 6.70
N THR A 8 -3.89 -5.56 6.86
CA THR A 8 -4.80 -5.13 5.80
C THR A 8 -5.48 -3.83 6.19
N LYS A 9 -5.44 -2.85 5.29
CA LYS A 9 -6.22 -1.61 5.39
C LYS A 9 -7.46 -1.70 4.51
N ARG A 10 -8.59 -1.27 5.07
CA ARG A 10 -9.84 -1.09 4.35
C ARG A 10 -10.13 0.39 4.29
N LEU A 11 -10.32 0.93 3.09
CA LEU A 11 -10.56 2.36 2.89
C LEU A 11 -11.49 2.58 1.71
N HIS A 12 -12.07 3.78 1.65
CA HIS A 12 -12.92 4.20 0.55
C HIS A 12 -12.22 5.30 -0.25
N HIS A 13 -11.73 4.98 -1.44
CA HIS A 13 -11.10 5.94 -2.34
C HIS A 13 -12.18 6.68 -3.14
N PRO A 14 -12.09 8.01 -3.31
CA PRO A 14 -13.13 8.79 -3.98
C PRO A 14 -13.39 8.36 -5.43
N VAL A 15 -12.39 7.81 -6.12
CA VAL A 15 -12.51 7.35 -7.52
C VAL A 15 -12.64 5.83 -7.62
N LEU A 16 -12.00 5.08 -6.72
CA LEU A 16 -11.92 3.62 -6.81
C LEU A 16 -12.98 2.91 -5.95
N GLY A 17 -13.69 3.65 -5.09
CA GLY A 17 -14.64 3.09 -4.15
C GLY A 17 -13.95 2.35 -3.01
N ALA A 18 -14.65 1.39 -2.42
CA ALA A 18 -14.09 0.53 -1.38
C ALA A 18 -12.92 -0.29 -1.91
N MET A 19 -11.82 -0.31 -1.14
CA MET A 19 -10.62 -1.06 -1.47
C MET A 19 -9.95 -1.64 -0.23
N GLU A 20 -9.35 -2.81 -0.41
CA GLU A 20 -8.52 -3.49 0.58
C GLU A 20 -7.06 -3.53 0.10
N LEU A 21 -6.15 -3.07 0.95
CA LEU A 21 -4.72 -3.04 0.70
C LEU A 21 -3.98 -3.78 1.81
N GLY A 22 -3.22 -4.81 1.46
CA GLY A 22 -2.17 -5.31 2.32
C GLY A 22 -1.11 -4.21 2.49
N TYR A 23 -0.56 -4.06 3.69
CA TYR A 23 0.57 -3.18 3.92
C TYR A 23 1.71 -3.95 4.61
N SER A 24 2.94 -3.58 4.25
CA SER A 24 4.16 -4.07 4.89
C SER A 24 5.11 -2.89 5.11
N GLY A 25 5.60 -2.75 6.34
CA GLY A 25 6.55 -1.75 6.77
C GLY A 25 7.97 -2.31 6.84
N PHE A 26 8.93 -1.55 6.32
CA PHE A 26 10.35 -1.91 6.27
C PHE A 26 11.21 -0.75 6.77
N ALA A 27 12.33 -1.07 7.43
CA ALA A 27 13.37 -0.09 7.70
C ALA A 27 14.24 0.14 6.45
N VAL A 28 14.74 1.36 6.27
CA VAL A 28 15.70 1.68 5.20
C VAL A 28 17.11 1.62 5.76
N ASP A 29 17.96 0.80 5.16
CA ASP A 29 19.34 0.63 5.62
C ASP A 29 20.15 1.93 5.46
N GLY A 30 21.04 2.20 6.42
CA GLY A 30 21.83 3.43 6.49
C GLY A 30 21.04 4.72 6.77
N ARG A 31 19.70 4.65 6.91
CA ARG A 31 18.82 5.80 7.15
C ARG A 31 17.81 5.51 8.27
N PRO A 32 18.24 5.60 9.55
CA PRO A 32 17.39 5.25 10.70
C PRO A 32 16.18 6.18 10.90
N ASP A 33 16.18 7.34 10.24
CA ASP A 33 15.09 8.31 10.16
C ASP A 33 14.02 7.93 9.11
N LEU A 34 14.28 6.94 8.25
CA LEU A 34 13.40 6.55 7.16
C LEU A 34 12.77 5.17 7.37
N GLY A 35 11.48 5.08 7.06
CA GLY A 35 10.73 3.84 6.93
C GLY A 35 10.01 3.80 5.59
N MET A 36 9.91 2.61 5.00
CA MET A 36 9.18 2.37 3.76
C MET A 36 7.90 1.59 4.08
N ILE A 37 6.77 2.01 3.51
CA ILE A 37 5.52 1.25 3.58
C ILE A 37 5.13 0.88 2.15
N VAL A 38 4.98 -0.41 1.91
CA VAL A 38 4.47 -0.95 0.65
C VAL A 38 2.99 -1.26 0.84
N TYR A 39 2.15 -0.73 -0.05
CA TYR A 39 0.75 -1.11 -0.14
C TYR A 39 0.53 -1.99 -1.37
N ASN A 40 -0.10 -3.14 -1.19
CA ASN A 40 -0.42 -4.07 -2.26
C ASN A 40 -1.94 -4.30 -2.29
N PRO A 41 -2.62 -4.17 -3.45
CA PRO A 41 -4.01 -4.57 -3.58
C PRO A 41 -4.17 -6.05 -3.20
N VAL A 42 -5.13 -6.34 -2.31
CA VAL A 42 -5.46 -7.72 -1.94
C VAL A 42 -6.20 -8.43 -3.07
N ASP A 43 -6.92 -7.65 -3.87
CA ASP A 43 -7.73 -8.08 -5.01
C ASP A 43 -7.04 -7.73 -6.35
N PRO A 44 -6.81 -8.71 -7.25
CA PRO A 44 -6.27 -8.46 -8.59
C PRO A 44 -7.07 -7.45 -9.41
N ASP A 45 -8.40 -7.46 -9.32
CA ASP A 45 -9.25 -6.53 -10.07
C ASP A 45 -9.00 -5.08 -9.61
N MET A 46 -8.79 -4.88 -8.30
CA MET A 46 -8.39 -3.59 -7.75
C MET A 46 -7.01 -3.16 -8.27
N ALA A 47 -6.06 -4.08 -8.45
CA ALA A 47 -4.75 -3.77 -9.02
C ALA A 47 -4.87 -3.26 -10.46
N ASP A 48 -5.73 -3.86 -11.28
CA ASP A 48 -5.96 -3.43 -12.66
C ASP A 48 -6.64 -2.06 -12.73
N ARG A 49 -7.61 -1.81 -11.84
CA ARG A 49 -8.24 -0.49 -11.72
C ARG A 49 -7.25 0.59 -11.29
N ILE A 50 -6.33 0.29 -10.37
CA ILE A 50 -5.26 1.21 -9.98
C ILE A 50 -4.33 1.49 -11.16
N ARG A 51 -3.90 0.45 -11.89
CA ARG A 51 -3.05 0.61 -13.09
C ARG A 51 -3.72 1.49 -14.15
N ALA A 52 -5.02 1.31 -14.38
CA ALA A 52 -5.76 2.11 -15.36
C ALA A 52 -5.77 3.61 -15.01
N ILE A 53 -5.85 3.97 -13.72
CA ILE A 53 -5.80 5.39 -13.29
C ILE A 53 -4.39 5.96 -13.36
N LEU A 54 -3.36 5.17 -13.05
CA LEU A 54 -1.96 5.61 -13.11
C LEU A 54 -1.40 5.76 -14.54
N ALA A 55 -2.05 5.14 -15.51
CA ALA A 55 -1.67 5.22 -16.92
C ALA A 55 -2.19 6.48 -17.64
N GLY A 56 -3.00 7.31 -16.95
CA GLY A 56 -3.44 8.63 -17.42
C GLY A 56 -2.56 9.76 -16.89
#